data_AF-A0A1N7QET2-F1
#
_entry.id   AF-A0A1N7QET2-F1
#
_cell.length_a   1.000
_cell.length_b   1.000
_cell.length_c   1.000
_cell.angle_alpha   90.00
_cell.angle_beta   90.00
_cell.angle_gamma   90.00
#
_symmetry.space_group_name_H-M   'P 1'
#
loop_
_entity.id
_entity.type
_entity.pdbx_description
1 polymer ?
#
loop_
_entity_poly.entity_id
_entity_poly.type
_entity_poly.pdbx_seq_one_letter_code
_entity_poly.pdbx_strand_id
1 'polypeptide(L)'
;MLDGPLGLATEIIESWMKGGRALRYTISGSLLLIAAAMLFVILGEAEITDKKFAEIVSVSLGAAAAILTFGIISYQRALESSQQHRKIEEVERRYEENPKETQAAWDLARLKLESYLNRNINQVRAIFWLTVLVMLFGFSLISYGVFHVYESPEKFKPSIMVAVSGILVNFIGATFLVIYKSTMQQAKEYMGIIERINAVGMSVQILENLGGSNLELKEKTTAEISKQLLQLYTSSGNSNG
;
A
#
# COMPACT_ATOMS: atom_id res chain seq x y z
N MET A 1 10.44 0.78 1.24
CA MET A 1 11.49 1.80 1.50
C MET A 1 10.78 3.15 1.51
N LEU A 2 10.79 3.84 2.67
CA LEU A 2 10.27 5.21 2.92
C LEU A 2 8.77 5.50 2.60
N ASP A 3 7.85 4.73 3.18
CA ASP A 3 6.42 5.10 3.24
C ASP A 3 6.14 6.08 4.42
N GLY A 4 6.77 7.25 4.39
CA GLY A 4 6.51 8.35 5.33
C GLY A 4 5.75 9.53 4.67
N PRO A 5 5.54 10.66 5.36
CA PRO A 5 5.00 11.89 4.73
C PRO A 5 5.83 12.35 3.52
N LEU A 6 7.12 12.01 3.50
CA LEU A 6 8.01 12.17 2.34
C LEU A 6 7.60 11.29 1.14
N GLY A 7 7.05 10.10 1.39
CA GLY A 7 6.52 9.18 0.38
C GLY A 7 5.31 9.74 -0.35
N LEU A 8 4.37 10.34 0.39
CA LEU A 8 3.22 11.06 -0.19
C LEU A 8 3.67 12.27 -1.01
N ALA A 9 4.66 13.03 -0.53
CA ALA A 9 5.22 14.15 -1.29
C ALA A 9 5.88 13.67 -2.59
N THR A 10 6.66 12.57 -2.55
CA THR A 10 7.26 11.99 -3.76
C THR A 10 6.23 11.39 -4.72
N GLU A 11 5.18 10.74 -4.22
CA GLU A 11 4.07 10.24 -5.05
C GLU A 11 3.32 11.38 -5.74
N ILE A 12 3.07 12.50 -5.03
CA ILE A 12 2.42 13.69 -5.60
C ILE A 12 3.31 14.35 -6.66
N ILE A 13 4.62 14.46 -6.42
CA ILE A 13 5.59 15.02 -7.37
C ILE A 13 5.70 14.13 -8.60
N GLU A 14 5.83 12.81 -8.41
CA GLU A 14 5.91 11.84 -9.50
C GLU A 14 4.61 11.83 -10.32
N SER A 15 3.46 11.95 -9.66
CA SER A 15 2.14 12.10 -10.26
C SER A 15 1.98 13.40 -11.04
N TRP A 16 2.56 14.50 -10.56
CA TRP A 16 2.58 15.77 -11.29
C TRP A 16 3.48 15.71 -12.52
N MET A 17 4.63 15.03 -12.46
CA MET A 17 5.53 14.88 -13.61
C MET A 17 4.99 13.89 -14.66
N LYS A 18 4.46 12.73 -14.24
CA LYS A 18 4.00 11.66 -15.14
C LYS A 18 2.52 11.79 -15.55
N GLY A 19 1.73 12.57 -14.80
CA GLY A 19 0.30 12.72 -15.02
C GLY A 19 -0.06 13.58 -16.24
N GLY A 20 -1.19 13.25 -16.87
CA GLY A 20 -1.77 14.05 -17.96
C GLY A 20 -2.19 15.46 -17.51
N ARG A 21 -2.47 16.35 -18.49
CA ARG A 21 -2.77 17.78 -18.21
C ARG A 21 -3.85 17.97 -17.14
N ALA A 22 -4.94 17.20 -17.19
CA ALA A 22 -6.02 17.28 -16.20
C ALA A 22 -5.55 16.94 -14.77
N LEU A 23 -4.71 15.91 -14.61
CA LEU A 23 -4.18 15.46 -13.32
C LEU A 23 -3.24 16.50 -12.69
N ARG A 24 -2.47 17.20 -13.53
CA ARG A 24 -1.61 18.30 -13.07
C ARG A 24 -2.42 19.47 -12.52
N TYR A 25 -3.51 19.83 -13.20
CA TYR A 25 -4.39 20.91 -12.73
C TYR A 25 -5.10 20.58 -11.42
N THR A 26 -5.54 19.34 -11.21
CA THR A 26 -6.16 18.93 -9.94
C THR A 26 -5.17 18.89 -8.78
N ILE A 27 -3.94 18.44 -8.99
CA ILE A 27 -2.87 18.48 -7.96
C ILE A 27 -2.51 19.93 -7.61
N SER A 28 -2.33 20.79 -8.62
CA SER A 28 -2.07 22.22 -8.37
C SER A 28 -3.24 22.90 -7.65
N GLY A 29 -4.48 22.52 -7.99
CA GLY A 29 -5.68 23.01 -7.32
C GLY A 29 -5.77 22.60 -5.84
N SER A 30 -5.46 21.35 -5.50
CA SER A 30 -5.48 20.89 -4.10
C SER A 30 -4.39 21.57 -3.25
N LEU A 31 -3.20 21.76 -3.81
CA LEU A 31 -2.11 22.49 -3.15
C LEU A 31 -2.46 23.97 -2.90
N LEU A 32 -3.12 24.63 -3.87
CA LEU A 32 -3.59 26.00 -3.70
C LEU A 32 -4.65 26.12 -2.60
N LEU A 33 -5.55 25.14 -2.49
CA LEU A 33 -6.55 25.12 -1.41
C LEU A 33 -5.92 24.90 -0.03
N ILE A 34 -4.90 24.05 0.07
CA ILE A 34 -4.12 23.86 1.31
C ILE A 34 -3.39 25.15 1.70
N ALA A 35 -2.75 25.82 0.73
CA ALA A 35 -2.08 27.09 0.97
C ALA A 35 -3.08 28.18 1.40
N ALA A 36 -4.26 28.25 0.77
CA ALA A 36 -5.32 29.17 1.15
C ALA A 36 -5.85 28.88 2.56
N ALA A 37 -6.04 27.61 2.93
CA ALA A 37 -6.44 27.22 4.28
C ALA A 37 -5.42 27.69 5.33
N MET A 38 -4.12 27.45 5.09
CA MET A 38 -3.05 27.93 5.98
C MET A 38 -3.01 29.46 6.08
N LEU A 39 -3.24 30.16 4.97
CA LEU A 39 -3.26 31.62 4.96
C LEU A 39 -4.42 32.18 5.80
N PHE A 40 -5.60 31.55 5.75
CA PHE A 40 -6.73 31.93 6.63
C PHE A 40 -6.45 31.69 8.12
N VAL A 41 -5.73 30.62 8.48
CA VAL A 41 -5.29 30.41 9.87
C VAL A 41 -4.40 31.57 10.33
N ILE A 42 -3.41 31.95 9.51
CA ILE A 42 -2.47 33.04 9.83
C ILE A 42 -3.21 34.38 9.94
N LEU A 43 -4.16 34.67 9.05
CA LEU A 43 -4.95 35.90 9.09
C LEU A 43 -5.87 35.96 10.33
N GLY A 44 -6.39 34.83 10.79
CA GLY A 44 -7.18 34.73 12.02
C GLY A 44 -6.35 34.92 13.29
N GLU A 45 -5.10 34.43 13.31
CA GLU A 45 -4.17 34.66 14.43
C GLU A 45 -3.60 36.08 14.46
N ALA A 46 -3.43 36.72 13.30
CA ALA A 46 -2.96 38.10 13.19
C ALA A 46 -4.04 39.15 13.53
N GLU A 47 -5.24 38.73 13.97
CA GLU A 47 -6.41 39.59 14.25
C GLU A 47 -6.88 40.45 13.06
N ILE A 48 -6.44 40.13 11.85
CA ILE A 48 -6.84 40.85 10.61
C ILE A 48 -8.28 40.51 10.23
N THR A 49 -8.79 39.35 10.64
CA THR A 49 -10.14 38.86 10.34
C THR A 49 -10.75 38.19 11.57
N ASP A 50 -12.08 38.14 11.66
CA ASP A 50 -12.78 37.42 12.73
C ASP A 50 -12.28 35.98 12.85
N LYS A 51 -11.82 35.60 14.05
CA LYS A 51 -11.17 34.31 14.31
C LYS A 51 -12.09 33.13 14.04
N LYS A 52 -13.39 33.24 14.38
CA LYS A 52 -14.37 32.17 14.13
C LYS A 52 -14.63 32.01 12.64
N PHE A 53 -14.74 33.12 11.91
CA PHE A 53 -14.88 33.10 10.46
C PHE A 53 -13.65 32.49 9.77
N ALA A 54 -12.44 32.89 10.16
CA ALA A 54 -11.19 32.35 9.64
C ALA A 54 -11.04 30.84 9.88
N GLU A 55 -11.44 30.36 11.07
CA GLU A 55 -11.43 28.95 11.43
C GLU A 55 -12.40 28.13 10.57
N ILE A 56 -13.64 28.59 10.40
CA ILE A 56 -14.65 27.91 9.56
C ILE A 56 -14.19 27.80 8.10
N VAL A 57 -13.63 28.89 7.56
CA VAL A 57 -13.13 28.92 6.18
C VAL A 57 -11.93 27.99 6.01
N SER A 58 -10.97 28.01 6.95
CA SER A 58 -9.80 27.12 6.91
C SER A 58 -10.19 25.64 6.94
N VAL A 59 -11.08 25.25 7.85
CA VAL A 59 -11.59 23.87 7.96
C VAL A 59 -12.30 23.44 6.67
N SER A 60 -13.13 24.31 6.09
CA SER A 60 -13.86 24.02 4.86
C SER A 60 -12.93 23.83 3.66
N LEU A 61 -11.91 24.69 3.53
CA LEU A 61 -10.89 24.59 2.48
C LEU A 61 -10.02 23.35 2.65
N GLY A 62 -9.63 23.03 3.89
CA GLY A 62 -8.88 21.82 4.23
C GLY A 62 -9.67 20.55 3.88
N ALA A 63 -10.96 20.51 4.20
CA ALA A 63 -11.85 19.40 3.85
C ALA A 63 -12.00 19.24 2.33
N ALA A 64 -12.20 20.34 1.60
CA ALA A 64 -12.28 20.32 0.13
C ALA A 64 -10.97 19.81 -0.51
N ALA A 65 -9.82 20.25 0.02
CA ALA A 65 -8.52 19.77 -0.43
C ALA A 65 -8.31 18.27 -0.15
N ALA A 66 -8.76 17.78 1.01
CA ALA A 66 -8.69 16.37 1.37
C ALA A 66 -9.55 15.50 0.42
N ILE A 67 -10.76 15.93 0.10
CA ILE A 67 -11.66 15.25 -0.85
C ILE A 67 -11.03 15.19 -2.24
N LEU A 68 -10.49 16.31 -2.74
CA LEU A 68 -9.84 16.36 -4.04
C LEU A 68 -8.60 15.46 -4.08
N THR A 69 -7.77 15.48 -3.04
CA THR A 69 -6.58 14.63 -2.94
C THR A 69 -6.95 13.15 -2.90
N PHE A 70 -8.00 12.78 -2.15
CA PHE A 70 -8.51 11.41 -2.12
C PHE A 70 -9.05 10.95 -3.49
N GLY A 71 -9.77 11.83 -4.19
CA GLY A 71 -10.25 11.57 -5.54
C GLY A 71 -9.12 11.36 -6.56
N ILE A 72 -8.05 12.17 -6.46
CA ILE A 72 -6.84 12.03 -7.30
C ILE A 72 -6.18 10.66 -7.07
N ILE A 73 -5.93 10.30 -5.80
CA ILE A 73 -5.29 9.02 -5.44
C ILE A 73 -6.14 7.84 -5.94
N SER A 74 -7.46 7.93 -5.78
CA SER A 74 -8.39 6.87 -6.22
C SER A 74 -8.41 6.72 -7.74
N TYR A 75 -8.40 7.82 -8.49
CA TYR A 75 -8.35 7.82 -9.96
C TYR A 75 -7.04 7.22 -10.50
N GLN A 76 -5.90 7.58 -9.90
CA GLN A 76 -4.61 7.03 -10.31
C GLN A 76 -4.50 5.53 -10.04
N ARG A 77 -4.95 5.08 -8.87
CA ARG A 77 -4.99 3.64 -8.55
C ARG A 77 -5.86 2.86 -9.52
N ALA A 78 -6.98 3.44 -9.98
CA ALA A 78 -7.82 2.84 -11.00
C ALA A 78 -7.10 2.72 -12.37
N LEU A 79 -6.34 3.73 -12.76
CA LEU A 79 -5.54 3.74 -13.99
C LEU A 79 -4.42 2.69 -13.98
N GLU A 80 -3.65 2.60 -12.91
CA GLU A 80 -2.57 1.62 -12.77
C GLU A 80 -3.10 0.18 -12.75
N SER A 81 -4.23 -0.04 -12.09
CA SER A 81 -4.91 -1.35 -12.08
C SER A 81 -5.29 -1.81 -13.50
N SER A 82 -5.72 -0.88 -14.36
CA SER A 82 -6.04 -1.19 -15.76
C SER A 82 -4.81 -1.65 -16.55
N GLN A 83 -3.64 -1.04 -16.35
CA GLN A 83 -2.42 -1.45 -17.05
C GLN A 83 -1.94 -2.84 -16.63
N GLN A 84 -2.01 -3.17 -15.34
CA GLN A 84 -1.66 -4.51 -14.86
C GLN A 84 -2.63 -5.57 -15.41
N HIS A 85 -3.94 -5.26 -15.47
CA HIS A 85 -4.92 -6.16 -16.09
C HIS A 85 -4.62 -6.42 -17.56
N ARG A 86 -4.29 -5.37 -18.33
CA ARG A 86 -3.94 -5.52 -19.76
C ARG A 86 -2.75 -6.44 -19.99
N LYS A 87 -1.72 -6.36 -19.13
CA LYS A 87 -0.55 -7.27 -19.21
C LYS A 87 -0.93 -8.72 -18.95
N ILE A 88 -1.81 -8.97 -17.98
CA ILE A 88 -2.30 -10.33 -17.70
C ILE A 88 -3.14 -10.83 -18.88
N GLU A 89 -4.02 -9.99 -19.42
CA GLU A 89 -4.90 -10.31 -20.55
C GLU A 89 -4.10 -10.62 -21.83
N GLU A 90 -3.00 -9.90 -22.09
CA GLU A 90 -2.11 -10.16 -23.23
C GLU A 90 -1.42 -11.53 -23.13
N VAL A 91 -0.91 -11.87 -21.95
CA VAL A 91 -0.26 -13.17 -21.70
C VAL A 91 -1.29 -14.31 -21.64
N GLU A 92 -2.49 -14.05 -21.15
CA GLU A 92 -3.62 -14.98 -21.18
C GLU A 92 -4.03 -15.30 -22.61
N ARG A 93 -4.14 -14.28 -23.49
CA ARG A 93 -4.41 -14.49 -24.91
C ARG A 93 -3.31 -15.31 -25.60
N ARG A 94 -2.03 -15.04 -25.31
CA ARG A 94 -0.91 -15.83 -25.84
C ARG A 94 -0.99 -17.30 -25.39
N TYR A 95 -1.36 -17.54 -24.14
CA TYR A 95 -1.57 -18.87 -23.61
C TYR A 95 -2.77 -19.59 -24.28
N GLU A 96 -3.87 -18.89 -24.51
CA GLU A 96 -5.03 -19.45 -25.23
C GLU A 96 -4.71 -19.80 -26.70
N GLU A 97 -3.95 -18.93 -27.37
CA GLU A 97 -3.50 -19.16 -28.75
C GLU A 97 -2.47 -20.30 -28.85
N ASN A 98 -1.60 -20.45 -27.84
CA ASN A 98 -0.52 -21.43 -27.82
C ASN A 98 -0.41 -22.19 -26.48
N PRO A 99 -1.37 -23.06 -26.13
CA PRO A 99 -1.43 -23.69 -24.81
C PRO A 99 -0.29 -24.69 -24.53
N LYS A 100 0.46 -25.09 -25.55
CA LYS A 100 1.65 -25.95 -25.43
C LYS A 100 2.94 -25.15 -25.18
N GLU A 101 2.89 -23.83 -25.25
CA GLU A 101 4.03 -22.97 -24.96
C GLU A 101 4.24 -22.87 -23.45
N THR A 102 5.22 -23.63 -22.93
CA THR A 102 5.58 -23.68 -21.51
C THR A 102 5.85 -22.28 -20.93
N GLN A 103 6.47 -21.40 -21.72
CA GLN A 103 6.79 -20.03 -21.30
C GLN A 103 5.54 -19.18 -21.08
N ALA A 104 4.53 -19.29 -21.95
CA ALA A 104 3.26 -18.56 -21.81
C ALA A 104 2.47 -19.01 -20.56
N ALA A 105 2.42 -20.32 -20.31
CA ALA A 105 1.78 -20.87 -19.11
C ALA A 105 2.47 -20.40 -17.82
N TRP A 106 3.81 -20.35 -17.83
CA TRP A 106 4.61 -19.90 -16.70
C TRP A 106 4.47 -18.39 -16.45
N ASP A 107 4.56 -17.57 -17.49
CA ASP A 107 4.39 -16.12 -17.39
C ASP A 107 3.00 -15.75 -16.87
N LEU A 108 1.95 -16.44 -17.34
CA LEU A 108 0.59 -16.23 -16.87
C LEU A 108 0.44 -16.55 -15.37
N ALA A 109 0.98 -17.69 -14.94
CA ALA A 109 0.97 -18.09 -13.53
C ALA A 109 1.73 -17.09 -12.66
N ARG A 110 2.91 -16.64 -13.12
CA ARG A 110 3.74 -15.66 -12.42
C ARG A 110 3.01 -14.32 -12.27
N LEU A 111 2.47 -13.76 -13.35
CA LEU A 111 1.80 -12.47 -13.34
C LEU A 111 0.51 -12.49 -12.50
N LYS A 112 -0.29 -13.56 -12.59
CA LYS A 112 -1.48 -13.72 -11.73
C LYS A 112 -1.06 -13.77 -10.26
N LEU A 113 -0.03 -14.55 -9.92
CA LEU A 113 0.48 -14.63 -8.55
C LEU A 113 1.02 -13.29 -8.03
N GLU A 114 1.86 -12.59 -8.82
CA GLU A 114 2.36 -11.25 -8.50
C GLU A 114 1.21 -10.26 -8.28
N SER A 115 0.15 -10.34 -9.08
CA SER A 115 -1.04 -9.50 -8.93
C SER A 115 -1.79 -9.77 -7.63
N TYR A 116 -2.06 -11.03 -7.29
CA TYR A 116 -2.69 -11.40 -6.02
C TYR A 116 -1.86 -10.95 -4.83
N LEU A 117 -0.54 -11.12 -4.90
CA LEU A 117 0.40 -10.70 -3.87
C LEU A 117 0.38 -9.18 -3.68
N ASN A 118 0.55 -8.42 -4.76
CA ASN A 118 0.53 -6.96 -4.71
C ASN A 118 -0.80 -6.44 -4.16
N ARG A 119 -1.92 -7.08 -4.52
CA ARG A 119 -3.24 -6.71 -3.99
C ARG A 119 -3.33 -6.96 -2.48
N ASN A 120 -2.82 -8.10 -2.00
CA ASN A 120 -2.78 -8.42 -0.58
C ASN A 120 -1.86 -7.46 0.21
N ILE A 121 -0.67 -7.17 -0.29
CA ILE A 121 0.27 -6.20 0.33
C ILE A 121 -0.36 -4.80 0.40
N ASN A 122 -0.98 -4.35 -0.68
CA ASN A 122 -1.65 -3.05 -0.72
C ASN A 122 -2.85 -2.99 0.23
N GLN A 123 -3.60 -4.08 0.37
CA GLN A 123 -4.69 -4.18 1.34
C GLN A 123 -4.17 -4.00 2.77
N VAL A 124 -3.05 -4.64 3.11
CA VAL A 124 -2.48 -4.46 4.45
C VAL A 124 -1.93 -3.05 4.63
N ARG A 125 -1.25 -2.49 3.64
CA ARG A 125 -0.77 -1.10 3.72
C ARG A 125 -1.94 -0.14 3.97
N ALA A 126 -3.10 -0.38 3.37
CA ALA A 126 -4.30 0.41 3.62
C ALA A 126 -4.81 0.25 5.07
N ILE A 127 -4.84 -0.98 5.61
CA ILE A 127 -5.18 -1.23 7.03
C ILE A 127 -4.19 -0.51 7.95
N PHE A 128 -2.89 -0.55 7.61
CA PHE A 128 -1.85 0.15 8.35
C PHE A 128 -2.16 1.64 8.48
N TRP A 129 -2.38 2.31 7.36
CA TRP A 129 -2.65 3.75 7.31
C TRP A 129 -3.99 4.14 7.95
N LEU A 130 -5.03 3.31 7.79
CA LEU A 130 -6.29 3.50 8.50
C LEU A 130 -6.07 3.51 10.02
N THR A 131 -5.24 2.60 10.52
CA THR A 131 -4.96 2.52 11.97
C THR A 131 -4.14 3.71 12.46
N VAL A 132 -3.18 4.20 11.67
CA VAL A 132 -2.44 5.44 11.96
C VAL A 132 -3.40 6.64 12.05
N LEU A 133 -4.36 6.75 11.13
CA LEU A 133 -5.36 7.81 11.14
C LEU A 133 -6.24 7.73 12.39
N VAL A 134 -6.73 6.53 12.74
CA VAL A 134 -7.53 6.32 13.96
C VAL A 134 -6.71 6.66 15.22
N MET A 135 -5.42 6.32 15.24
CA MET A 135 -4.52 6.64 16.36
C MET A 135 -4.30 8.16 16.50
N LEU A 136 -4.10 8.88 15.38
CA LEU A 136 -3.99 10.33 15.37
C LEU A 136 -5.30 10.98 15.84
N PHE A 137 -6.45 10.49 15.39
CA PHE A 137 -7.75 10.98 15.84
C PHE A 137 -7.97 10.75 17.34
N GLY A 138 -7.62 9.55 17.83
CA GLY A 138 -7.63 9.24 19.26
C GLY A 138 -6.69 10.15 20.07
N PHE A 139 -5.49 10.41 19.56
CA PHE A 139 -4.55 11.35 20.18
C PHE A 139 -5.10 12.78 20.22
N SER A 140 -5.69 13.27 19.11
CA SER A 140 -6.32 14.60 19.06
C SER A 140 -7.47 14.74 20.04
N LEU A 141 -8.32 13.71 20.20
CA LEU A 141 -9.40 13.72 21.20
C LEU A 141 -8.85 13.77 22.64
N ILE A 142 -7.78 13.04 22.94
CA ILE A 142 -7.10 13.10 24.23
C ILE A 142 -6.54 14.51 24.47
N SER A 143 -5.80 15.05 23.51
CA SER A 143 -5.22 16.39 23.61
C SER A 143 -6.28 17.47 23.80
N TYR A 144 -7.38 17.40 23.05
CA TYR A 144 -8.53 18.29 23.20
C TYR A 144 -9.16 18.18 24.60
N GLY A 145 -9.37 16.95 25.07
CA GLY A 145 -9.92 16.69 26.39
C GLY A 145 -9.03 17.21 27.52
N VAL A 146 -7.71 17.05 27.41
CA VAL A 146 -6.73 17.61 28.35
C VAL A 146 -6.78 19.14 28.34
N PHE A 147 -6.82 19.76 27.15
CA PHE A 147 -6.89 21.22 27.02
C PHE A 147 -8.14 21.80 27.73
N HIS A 148 -9.31 21.20 27.50
CA HIS A 148 -10.57 21.68 28.08
C HIS A 148 -10.72 21.42 29.58
N VAL A 149 -10.04 20.40 30.12
CA VAL A 149 -9.95 20.18 31.57
C VAL A 149 -9.28 21.36 32.28
N TYR A 150 -8.28 21.99 31.64
CA TYR A 150 -7.60 23.16 32.21
C TYR A 150 -8.49 24.41 32.21
N GLU A 151 -9.41 24.55 31.25
CA GLU A 151 -10.34 25.69 31.19
C GLU A 151 -11.58 25.53 32.09
N SER A 152 -11.99 24.29 32.42
CA SER A 152 -13.18 24.03 33.24
C SER A 152 -13.02 22.80 34.15
N PRO A 153 -12.24 22.93 35.25
CA PRO A 153 -11.87 21.81 36.13
C PRO A 153 -13.05 21.10 36.81
N GLU A 154 -14.18 21.78 37.00
CA GLU A 154 -15.34 21.24 37.73
C GLU A 154 -16.22 20.30 36.90
N LYS A 155 -16.12 20.33 35.56
CA LYS A 155 -17.04 19.59 34.67
C LYS A 155 -16.56 18.18 34.30
N PHE A 156 -15.26 17.88 34.42
CA PHE A 156 -14.69 16.60 33.97
C PHE A 156 -13.62 16.09 34.95
N LYS A 157 -13.73 14.83 35.39
CA LYS A 157 -12.66 14.13 36.11
C LYS A 157 -11.57 13.71 35.13
N PRO A 158 -10.38 14.35 35.12
CA PRO A 158 -9.36 14.12 34.11
C PRO A 158 -8.83 12.68 34.13
N SER A 159 -8.84 12.06 35.31
CA SER A 159 -8.41 10.69 35.57
C SER A 159 -9.17 9.65 34.74
N ILE A 160 -10.48 9.83 34.57
CA ILE A 160 -11.34 8.88 33.84
C ILE A 160 -11.08 8.99 32.34
N MET A 161 -10.98 10.22 31.83
CA MET A 161 -10.70 10.49 30.42
C MET A 161 -9.33 9.93 30.00
N VAL A 162 -8.29 10.17 30.79
CA VAL A 162 -6.94 9.65 30.53
C VAL A 162 -6.92 8.12 30.60
N ALA A 163 -7.58 7.51 31.59
CA ALA A 163 -7.63 6.07 31.74
C ALA A 163 -8.34 5.37 30.57
N VAL A 164 -9.54 5.83 30.20
CA VAL A 164 -10.32 5.26 29.08
C VAL A 164 -9.55 5.39 27.77
N SER A 165 -8.93 6.56 27.55
CA SER A 165 -8.19 6.80 26.32
C SER A 165 -6.89 5.99 26.24
N GLY A 166 -6.17 5.85 27.37
CA GLY A 166 -4.97 5.02 27.44
C GLY A 166 -5.25 3.54 27.17
N ILE A 167 -6.37 3.02 27.68
CA ILE A 167 -6.81 1.64 27.41
C ILE A 167 -7.14 1.47 25.92
N LEU A 168 -7.88 2.41 25.32
CA LEU A 168 -8.21 2.37 23.90
C LEU A 168 -6.96 2.41 23.02
N VAL A 169 -6.03 3.32 23.30
CA VAL A 169 -4.77 3.45 22.53
C VAL A 169 -3.93 2.18 22.65
N ASN A 170 -3.76 1.63 23.85
CA ASN A 170 -3.00 0.39 24.07
C ASN A 170 -3.63 -0.80 23.34
N PHE A 171 -4.96 -0.92 23.38
CA PHE A 171 -5.68 -1.98 22.68
C PHE A 171 -5.48 -1.89 21.16
N ILE A 172 -5.66 -0.71 20.58
CA ILE A 172 -5.45 -0.45 19.14
C ILE A 172 -4.00 -0.77 18.76
N GLY A 173 -3.02 -0.30 19.56
CA GLY A 173 -1.59 -0.54 19.32
C GLY A 173 -1.23 -2.04 19.36
N ALA A 174 -1.79 -2.80 20.30
CA ALA A 174 -1.56 -4.22 20.41
C ALA A 174 -2.15 -5.00 19.22
N THR A 175 -3.42 -4.74 18.86
CA THR A 175 -4.06 -5.37 17.70
C THR A 175 -3.28 -5.09 16.41
N PHE A 176 -2.78 -3.87 16.26
CA PHE A 176 -1.99 -3.47 15.12
C PHE A 176 -0.66 -4.22 15.01
N LEU A 177 0.07 -4.36 16.12
CA LEU A 177 1.35 -5.07 16.14
C LEU A 177 1.18 -6.53 15.69
N VAL A 178 0.05 -7.15 16.05
CA VAL A 178 -0.32 -8.50 15.58
C VAL A 178 -0.56 -8.52 14.07
N ILE A 179 -1.37 -7.60 13.53
CA ILE A 179 -1.68 -7.53 12.09
C ILE A 179 -0.41 -7.25 11.27
N TYR A 180 0.41 -6.30 11.73
CA TYR A 180 1.68 -5.96 11.10
C TYR A 180 2.61 -7.17 11.04
N LYS A 181 2.79 -7.87 12.17
CA LYS A 181 3.63 -9.08 12.21
C LYS A 181 3.10 -10.17 11.27
N SER A 182 1.79 -10.43 11.29
CA SER A 182 1.15 -11.42 10.41
C SER A 182 1.37 -11.09 8.94
N THR A 183 1.26 -9.81 8.57
CA THR A 183 1.47 -9.42 7.17
C THR A 183 2.93 -9.48 6.77
N MET A 184 3.83 -9.00 7.62
CA MET A 184 5.26 -9.04 7.31
C MET A 184 5.73 -10.48 7.11
N GLN A 185 5.17 -11.42 7.90
CA GLN A 185 5.37 -12.84 7.72
C GLN A 185 4.84 -13.32 6.35
N GLN A 186 3.60 -12.97 5.99
CA GLN A 186 3.02 -13.30 4.68
C GLN A 186 3.90 -12.76 3.54
N ALA A 187 4.29 -11.49 3.56
CA ALA A 187 5.14 -10.88 2.53
C ALA A 187 6.49 -11.62 2.37
N LYS A 188 7.10 -12.04 3.48
CA LYS A 188 8.34 -12.83 3.47
C LYS A 188 8.14 -14.21 2.82
N GLU A 189 7.05 -14.89 3.15
CA GLU A 189 6.73 -16.20 2.57
C GLU A 189 6.51 -16.10 1.06
N TYR A 190 5.76 -15.08 0.62
CA TYR A 190 5.54 -14.82 -0.80
C TYR A 190 6.82 -14.42 -1.55
N MET A 191 7.70 -13.62 -0.95
CA MET A 191 9.01 -13.32 -1.55
C MET A 191 9.81 -14.61 -1.78
N GLY A 192 9.79 -15.53 -0.81
CA GLY A 192 10.42 -16.83 -0.97
C GLY A 192 9.84 -17.64 -2.13
N ILE A 193 8.51 -17.60 -2.35
CA ILE A 193 7.87 -18.26 -3.50
C ILE A 193 8.33 -17.62 -4.81
N ILE A 194 8.40 -16.28 -4.90
CA ILE A 194 8.86 -15.58 -6.11
C ILE A 194 10.31 -15.93 -6.44
N GLU A 195 11.21 -15.91 -5.44
CA GLU A 195 12.61 -16.28 -5.62
C GLU A 195 12.75 -17.71 -6.17
N ARG A 196 11.94 -18.64 -5.66
CA ARG A 196 11.90 -20.03 -6.13
C ARG A 196 11.37 -20.15 -7.55
N ILE A 197 10.27 -19.46 -7.89
CA ILE A 197 9.72 -19.43 -9.25
C ILE A 197 10.75 -18.85 -10.24
N ASN A 198 11.46 -17.80 -9.84
CA ASN A 198 12.51 -17.19 -10.65
C ASN A 198 13.69 -18.15 -10.87
N ALA A 199 14.14 -18.83 -9.81
CA ALA A 199 15.18 -19.85 -9.92
C ALA A 199 14.79 -21.01 -10.86
N VAL A 200 13.53 -21.46 -10.79
CA VAL A 200 12.97 -22.46 -11.72
C VAL A 200 12.93 -21.93 -13.16
N GLY A 201 12.43 -20.70 -13.36
CA GLY A 201 12.35 -20.07 -14.68
C GLY A 201 13.73 -19.95 -15.34
N MET A 202 14.73 -19.47 -14.60
CA MET A 202 16.12 -19.42 -15.07
C MET A 202 16.66 -20.81 -15.40
N SER A 203 16.32 -21.83 -14.61
CA SER A 203 16.77 -23.22 -14.84
C SER A 203 16.14 -23.83 -16.10
N VAL A 204 14.86 -23.56 -16.38
CA VAL A 204 14.18 -23.98 -17.62
C VAL A 204 14.78 -23.28 -18.83
N GLN A 205 15.03 -21.97 -18.73
CA GLN A 205 15.64 -21.21 -19.82
C GLN A 205 17.07 -21.67 -20.14
N ILE A 206 17.85 -22.03 -19.12
CA ILE A 206 19.18 -22.66 -19.31
C ILE A 206 19.02 -24.03 -19.99
N LEU A 207 18.03 -24.84 -19.58
CA LEU A 207 17.75 -26.15 -20.16
C LEU A 207 17.34 -26.09 -21.63
N GLU A 208 16.54 -25.09 -22.01
CA GLU A 208 16.11 -24.84 -23.39
C GLU A 208 17.28 -24.37 -24.26
N ASN A 209 18.21 -23.59 -23.69
CA ASN A 209 19.40 -23.11 -24.38
C ASN A 209 20.56 -24.12 -24.44
N LEU A 210 20.50 -25.22 -23.68
CA LEU A 210 21.39 -26.37 -23.87
C LEU A 210 21.03 -27.06 -25.20
N GLY A 211 21.67 -26.63 -26.29
CA GLY A 211 21.54 -27.23 -27.61
C GLY A 211 21.87 -28.73 -27.63
N GLY A 212 21.46 -29.44 -28.69
CA GLY A 212 21.44 -30.91 -28.81
C GLY A 212 22.78 -31.66 -28.66
N SER A 213 23.88 -30.98 -28.34
CA SER A 213 25.22 -31.57 -28.23
C SER A 213 25.51 -32.30 -26.92
N ASN A 214 24.62 -32.22 -25.90
CA ASN A 214 24.80 -32.91 -24.62
C ASN A 214 23.46 -33.39 -24.01
N LEU A 215 22.88 -34.41 -24.64
CA LEU A 215 21.59 -35.01 -24.25
C LEU A 215 21.58 -35.47 -22.78
N GLU A 216 22.67 -36.11 -22.33
CA GLU A 216 22.83 -36.63 -20.97
C GLU A 216 22.83 -35.51 -19.92
N LEU A 217 23.49 -34.39 -20.21
CA LEU A 217 23.52 -33.23 -19.32
C LEU A 217 22.12 -32.62 -19.18
N LYS A 218 21.37 -32.55 -20.29
CA LYS A 218 20.00 -32.05 -20.33
C LYS A 218 19.05 -32.94 -19.52
N GLU A 219 19.11 -34.26 -19.69
CA GLU A 219 18.28 -35.20 -18.93
C GLU A 219 18.57 -35.13 -17.42
N LYS A 220 19.86 -35.06 -17.04
CA LYS A 220 20.28 -34.94 -15.65
C LYS A 220 19.79 -33.64 -15.00
N THR A 221 19.95 -32.50 -15.68
CA THR A 221 19.45 -31.20 -15.19
C THR A 221 17.92 -31.17 -15.12
N THR A 222 17.23 -31.79 -16.07
CA THR A 222 15.75 -31.91 -16.04
C THR A 222 15.28 -32.70 -14.82
N ALA A 223 15.92 -33.82 -14.52
CA ALA A 223 15.61 -34.65 -13.36
C ALA A 223 15.85 -33.89 -12.04
N GLU A 224 16.93 -33.11 -11.97
CA GLU A 224 17.29 -32.34 -10.78
C GLU A 224 16.32 -31.17 -10.53
N ILE A 225 15.93 -30.43 -11.56
CA ILE A 225 14.88 -29.39 -11.48
C ILE A 225 13.54 -30.00 -11.04
N SER A 226 13.16 -31.14 -11.63
CA SER A 226 11.93 -31.85 -11.29
C SER A 226 11.91 -32.28 -9.82
N LYS A 227 13.06 -32.72 -9.30
CA LYS A 227 13.22 -33.12 -7.89
C LYS A 227 13.13 -31.93 -6.94
N GLN A 228 13.73 -30.79 -7.29
CA GLN A 228 13.61 -29.56 -6.51
C GLN A 228 12.17 -29.03 -6.51
N LEU A 229 11.47 -29.06 -7.66
CA LEU A 229 10.05 -28.69 -7.75
C LEU A 229 9.16 -29.56 -6.84
N LEU A 230 9.37 -30.87 -6.84
CA LEU A 230 8.66 -31.79 -5.94
C LEU A 230 8.91 -31.48 -4.46
N GLN A 231 10.15 -31.15 -4.09
CA GLN A 231 10.51 -30.74 -2.72
C GLN A 231 9.87 -29.41 -2.31
N LEU A 232 9.73 -28.47 -3.24
CA LEU A 232 9.04 -27.19 -3.01
C LEU A 232 7.56 -27.41 -2.68
N TYR A 233 6.87 -28.27 -3.44
CA TYR A 233 5.47 -28.60 -3.20
C TYR A 233 5.24 -29.41 -1.92
N THR A 234 6.15 -30.34 -1.58
CA THR A 234 6.03 -31.15 -0.35
C THR A 234 6.38 -30.37 0.91
N SER A 235 7.32 -29.43 0.87
CA SER A 235 7.65 -28.58 2.03
C SER A 235 6.55 -27.57 2.37
N SER A 236 5.77 -27.12 1.38
CA SER A 236 4.63 -26.21 1.59
C SER A 236 3.40 -26.92 2.18
N GLY A 237 3.31 -28.25 2.07
CA GLY A 237 2.24 -29.04 2.68
C GLY A 237 2.47 -29.40 4.16
N ASN A 238 3.71 -29.27 4.65
CA ASN A 238 4.10 -29.71 6.00
C ASN A 238 4.22 -28.56 7.03
N SER A 239 3.90 -27.31 6.68
CA SER A 239 3.90 -26.18 7.63
C SER A 239 2.52 -25.86 8.24
N ASN A 240 1.52 -26.74 8.05
CA ASN A 240 0.19 -26.66 8.67
C ASN A 240 -0.05 -27.75 9.73
N GLY A 241 1.02 -28.24 10.36
CA GLY A 241 0.97 -29.12 11.54
C GLY A 241 1.36 -28.37 12.81
#